data_AF-A0A8S3IQC1-F1
#
_entry.id   AF-A0A8S3IQC1-F1
#
_cell.length_a   1.000
_cell.length_b   1.000
_cell.length_c   1.000
_cell.angle_alpha   90.00
_cell.angle_beta   90.00
_cell.angle_gamma   90.00
#
_symmetry.space_group_name_H-M   'P 1'
#
loop_
_entity.id
_entity.type
_entity.pdbx_description
1 polymer ?
#
loop_
_entity_poly.entity_id
_entity_poly.type
_entity_poly.pdbx_seq_one_letter_code
_entity_poly.pdbx_strand_id
1 'polypeptide(L)'
;MRRELIKAYTCFRIPKSMEKCMFGVATGNWGCGAFNGDLQLKAIIQLMAASEVGRPLVYITWHDQTLLESFWIVYDYLANQQATVKDLCIYLQLYSMNHKQSGLFDYILNVPVSSLREAYKNDSA
;
A
#
# COMPACT_ATOMS: atom_id res chain seq x y z
N MET A 1 2.10 6.72 -9.85
CA MET A 1 2.39 5.92 -8.62
C MET A 1 3.75 6.26 -8.00
N ARG A 2 4.87 6.08 -8.73
CA ARG A 2 6.24 6.34 -8.23
C ARG A 2 6.42 7.67 -7.48
N ARG A 3 5.89 8.78 -8.01
CA ARG A 3 5.98 10.11 -7.36
C ARG A 3 5.38 10.13 -5.95
N GLU A 4 4.21 9.53 -5.76
CA GLU A 4 3.52 9.53 -4.47
C GLU A 4 4.22 8.62 -3.45
N LEU A 5 4.73 7.47 -3.90
CA LEU A 5 5.51 6.56 -3.05
C LEU A 5 6.79 7.23 -2.56
N ILE A 6 7.55 7.89 -3.45
CA ILE A 6 8.77 8.62 -3.07
C ILE A 6 8.45 9.75 -2.09
N LYS A 7 7.36 10.48 -2.31
CA LYS A 7 6.91 11.55 -1.42
C LYS A 7 6.58 11.00 -0.01
N ALA A 8 5.83 9.91 0.07
CA ALA A 8 5.49 9.24 1.33
C ALA A 8 6.75 8.70 2.03
N TYR A 9 7.59 7.97 1.31
CA TYR A 9 8.86 7.42 1.81
C TYR A 9 9.76 8.51 2.39
N THR A 10 9.93 9.62 1.65
CA THR A 10 10.77 10.74 2.07
C THR A 10 10.24 11.37 3.37
N CYS A 11 8.92 11.46 3.51
CA CYS A 11 8.27 11.98 4.71
C CYS A 11 8.38 11.02 5.91
N PHE A 12 8.30 9.71 5.68
CA PHE A 12 8.28 8.72 6.76
C PHE A 12 9.68 8.31 7.22
N ARG A 13 10.70 8.51 6.37
CA ARG A 13 12.09 8.21 6.70
C ARG A 13 12.61 9.19 7.75
N ILE A 14 13.11 8.66 8.86
CA ILE A 14 13.80 9.44 9.90
C ILE A 14 15.32 9.31 9.75
N PRO A 15 16.11 10.31 10.18
CA PRO A 15 17.56 10.18 10.26
C PRO A 15 17.96 9.04 11.20
N LYS A 16 19.05 8.33 10.87
CA LYS A 16 19.60 7.25 11.72
C LYS A 16 19.90 7.69 13.16
N SER A 17 20.22 8.97 13.36
CA SER A 17 20.43 9.53 14.71
C SER A 17 19.18 9.48 15.61
N MET A 18 17.99 9.31 15.04
CA MET A 18 16.70 9.28 15.74
C MET A 18 16.08 7.88 15.79
N GLU A 19 16.81 6.84 15.39
CA GLU A 19 16.31 5.46 15.28
C GLU A 19 15.84 4.87 16.63
N LYS A 20 16.34 5.38 17.76
CA LYS A 20 15.85 5.01 19.11
C LYS A 20 14.46 5.56 19.45
N CYS A 21 13.93 6.50 18.67
CA CYS A 21 12.63 7.13 18.85
C CYS A 21 11.68 6.77 17.69
N MET A 22 11.61 5.49 17.31
CA MET A 22 10.72 5.03 16.24
C MET A 22 9.24 5.06 16.65
N PHE A 23 8.62 6.24 16.59
CA PHE A 23 7.17 6.35 16.68
C PHE A 23 6.51 5.80 15.41
N GLY A 24 5.28 5.29 15.52
CA GLY A 24 4.47 4.96 14.36
C GLY A 24 4.18 6.19 13.48
N VAL A 25 3.80 5.96 12.23
CA VAL A 25 3.29 6.99 11.31
C VAL A 25 1.78 7.09 11.51
N ALA A 26 1.31 8.20 12.08
CA ALA A 26 -0.12 8.51 12.13
C ALA A 26 -0.51 9.32 10.88
N THR A 27 -1.44 8.79 10.08
CA THR A 27 -1.87 9.39 8.81
C THR A 27 -3.35 9.07 8.52
N GLY A 28 -3.83 9.37 7.31
CA GLY A 28 -5.16 9.03 6.84
C GLY A 28 -5.29 9.19 5.33
N ASN A 29 -6.44 9.71 4.88
CA ASN A 29 -6.84 9.88 3.47
C ASN A 29 -6.06 11.00 2.74
N TRP A 30 -4.73 10.88 2.72
CA TRP A 30 -3.82 11.92 2.27
C TRP A 30 -3.99 12.23 0.78
N GLY A 31 -4.56 13.40 0.52
CA GLY A 31 -4.81 13.89 -0.83
C GLY A 31 -6.05 13.30 -1.50
N CYS A 32 -6.99 12.73 -0.74
CA CYS A 32 -8.23 12.16 -1.28
C CYS A 32 -9.43 13.12 -1.28
N GLY A 33 -9.35 14.27 -0.60
CA GLY A 33 -10.38 15.30 -0.61
C GLY A 33 -10.29 16.21 -1.84
N ALA A 34 -9.93 17.47 -1.65
CA ALA A 34 -9.81 18.46 -2.73
C ALA A 34 -8.87 18.06 -3.89
N PHE A 35 -7.90 17.17 -3.63
CA PHE A 35 -6.97 16.66 -4.63
C PHE A 35 -7.45 15.38 -5.35
N ASN A 36 -8.66 14.91 -5.04
CA ASN A 36 -9.36 13.82 -5.70
C ASN A 36 -8.53 12.52 -5.87
N GLY A 37 -7.66 12.22 -4.90
CA GLY A 37 -6.91 10.98 -4.86
C GLY A 37 -7.77 9.79 -4.48
N ASP A 38 -7.49 8.63 -5.07
CA ASP A 38 -8.16 7.37 -4.75
C ASP A 38 -7.78 6.87 -3.34
N LEU A 39 -8.79 6.58 -2.50
CA LEU A 39 -8.62 6.19 -1.10
C LEU A 39 -7.81 4.89 -0.95
N GLN A 40 -8.16 3.86 -1.72
CA GLN A 40 -7.53 2.54 -1.65
C GLN A 40 -6.07 2.60 -2.10
N LEU A 41 -5.81 3.29 -3.22
CA LEU A 41 -4.48 3.50 -3.75
C LEU A 41 -3.59 4.29 -2.78
N LYS A 42 -4.12 5.34 -2.14
CA LYS A 42 -3.37 6.11 -1.14
C LYS A 42 -3.08 5.31 0.12
N ALA A 43 -4.00 4.46 0.55
CA ALA A 43 -3.79 3.56 1.68
C ALA A 43 -2.63 2.58 1.39
N ILE A 44 -2.66 1.90 0.24
CA ILE A 44 -1.59 0.96 -0.17
C ILE A 44 -0.24 1.68 -0.34
N ILE A 45 -0.20 2.85 -0.97
CA ILE A 45 1.06 3.60 -1.15
C ILE A 45 1.67 3.99 0.21
N GLN A 46 0.85 4.41 1.16
CA GLN A 46 1.33 4.78 2.50
C GLN A 46 1.78 3.54 3.29
N LEU A 47 1.07 2.42 3.17
CA LEU A 47 1.50 1.12 3.71
C LEU A 47 2.86 0.71 3.15
N MET A 48 3.03 0.72 1.82
CA MET A 48 4.31 0.40 1.17
C MET A 48 5.45 1.29 1.69
N ALA A 49 5.22 2.60 1.78
CA ALA A 49 6.23 3.53 2.28
C ALA A 49 6.59 3.27 3.75
N ALA A 50 5.59 3.01 4.60
CA ALA A 50 5.79 2.72 6.02
C ALA A 50 6.53 1.39 6.24
N SER A 51 6.17 0.36 5.47
CA SER A 51 6.84 -0.94 5.49
C SER A 51 8.30 -0.84 5.03
N GLU A 52 8.58 -0.08 3.97
CA GLU A 52 9.94 0.10 3.45
C GLU A 52 10.86 0.83 4.45
N VAL A 53 10.32 1.79 5.23
CA VAL A 53 11.09 2.45 6.30
C VAL A 53 11.10 1.67 7.62
N GLY A 54 10.38 0.54 7.71
CA GLY A 54 10.30 -0.28 8.91
C GLY A 54 9.50 0.35 10.06
N ARG A 55 8.48 1.17 9.77
CA ARG A 55 7.67 1.86 10.79
C ARG A 55 6.23 1.37 10.83
N PRO A 56 5.62 1.19 12.03
CA PRO A 56 4.19 0.93 12.15
C PRO A 56 3.35 2.05 11.53
N LEU A 57 2.23 1.71 10.92
CA LEU A 57 1.28 2.65 10.33
C LEU A 57 -0.02 2.68 11.15
N VAL A 58 -0.44 3.87 11.58
CA VAL A 58 -1.76 4.13 12.15
C VAL A 58 -2.55 4.92 11.11
N TYR A 59 -3.52 4.27 10.47
CA TYR A 59 -4.31 4.85 9.39
C TYR A 59 -5.71 5.27 9.87
N ILE A 60 -6.03 6.55 9.76
CA ILE A 60 -7.29 7.15 10.21
C ILE A 60 -8.18 7.37 8.99
N THR A 61 -9.30 6.65 8.90
CA THR A 61 -10.21 6.69 7.74
C THR A 61 -11.23 7.82 7.79
N TRP A 62 -11.31 8.55 8.90
CA TRP A 62 -12.22 9.68 9.11
C TRP A 62 -13.72 9.30 8.99
N HIS A 63 -14.21 8.51 9.93
CA HIS A 63 -15.60 8.00 10.01
C HIS A 63 -16.04 7.10 8.85
N ASP A 64 -15.16 6.78 7.91
CA ASP A 64 -15.40 5.79 6.86
C ASP A 64 -15.11 4.37 7.40
N GLN A 65 -16.16 3.71 7.89
CA GLN A 65 -16.10 2.36 8.44
C GLN A 65 -15.84 1.31 7.35
N THR A 66 -16.42 1.50 6.17
CA THR A 66 -16.26 0.57 5.04
C THR A 66 -14.81 0.54 4.56
N LEU A 67 -14.16 1.71 4.45
CA LEU A 67 -12.74 1.78 4.11
C LEU A 67 -11.87 1.12 5.19
N LEU A 68 -12.20 1.32 6.47
CA LEU A 68 -11.46 0.74 7.58
C LEU A 68 -11.47 -0.79 7.51
N GLU A 69 -12.67 -1.38 7.42
CA GLU A 69 -12.86 -2.83 7.36
C GLU A 69 -12.20 -3.43 6.11
N SER A 70 -12.41 -2.80 4.95
CA SER A 70 -11.87 -3.30 3.69
C SER A 70 -10.33 -3.21 3.66
N PHE A 71 -9.76 -2.13 4.19
CA PHE A 71 -8.31 -1.98 4.28
C PHE A 71 -7.70 -2.98 5.27
N TRP A 72 -8.37 -3.23 6.40
CA TRP A 72 -7.96 -4.25 7.37
C TRP A 72 -7.94 -5.65 6.74
N ILE A 73 -8.99 -6.04 6.02
CA ILE A 73 -9.06 -7.34 5.32
C ILE A 73 -7.90 -7.50 4.34
N VAL A 74 -7.62 -6.47 3.53
CA VAL A 74 -6.48 -6.49 2.60
C VAL A 74 -5.16 -6.59 3.33
N TYR A 75 -4.96 -5.83 4.41
CA TYR A 75 -3.75 -5.90 5.22
C TYR A 75 -3.54 -7.30 5.81
N ASP A 76 -4.57 -7.88 6.43
CA ASP A 76 -4.52 -9.20 7.04
C ASP A 76 -4.18 -10.28 6.00
N TYR A 77 -4.82 -10.22 4.83
CA TYR A 77 -4.48 -11.09 3.70
C TYR A 77 -3.01 -10.96 3.30
N LEU A 78 -2.53 -9.73 3.05
CA LEU A 78 -1.14 -9.48 2.65
C LEU A 78 -0.13 -9.97 3.69
N ALA A 79 -0.42 -9.75 4.97
CA ALA A 79 0.42 -10.21 6.09
C ALA A 79 0.46 -11.74 6.15
N ASN A 80 -0.69 -12.41 6.04
CA ASN A 80 -0.78 -13.87 6.04
C ASN A 80 -0.08 -14.51 4.83
N GLN A 81 -0.08 -13.83 3.68
CA GLN A 81 0.65 -14.27 2.48
C GLN A 81 2.15 -13.92 2.50
N GLN A 82 2.64 -13.26 3.56
CA GLN A 82 4.01 -12.74 3.63
C GLN A 82 4.37 -11.91 2.39
N ALA A 83 3.43 -11.06 1.98
CA ALA A 83 3.61 -10.17 0.84
C ALA A 83 4.66 -9.09 1.16
N THR A 84 5.49 -8.77 0.17
CA THR A 84 6.54 -7.76 0.27
C THR A 84 6.12 -6.47 -0.43
N VAL A 85 6.87 -5.39 -0.18
CA VAL A 85 6.70 -4.13 -0.93
C VAL A 85 6.88 -4.34 -2.44
N LYS A 86 7.74 -5.29 -2.85
CA LYS A 86 7.90 -5.67 -4.26
C LYS A 86 6.61 -6.29 -4.83
N ASP A 87 5.95 -7.18 -4.09
CA ASP A 87 4.68 -7.78 -4.55
C ASP A 87 3.61 -6.70 -4.74
N LEU A 88 3.52 -5.73 -3.82
CA LEU A 88 2.62 -4.58 -3.95
C LEU A 88 2.94 -3.70 -5.16
N CYS A 89 4.22 -3.48 -5.48
CA CYS A 89 4.60 -2.81 -6.73
C CYS A 89 4.07 -3.54 -7.97
N ILE A 90 4.14 -4.88 -7.97
CA ILE A 90 3.65 -5.71 -9.08
C ILE A 90 2.12 -5.63 -9.17
N TYR A 91 1.40 -5.77 -8.05
CA TYR A 91 -0.06 -5.58 -8.00
C TYR A 91 -0.46 -4.24 -8.61
N LEU A 92 0.17 -3.16 -8.17
CA LEU A 92 -0.12 -1.82 -8.64
C LEU A 92 0.18 -1.64 -10.13
N GLN A 93 1.27 -2.23 -10.62
CA GLN A 93 1.62 -2.20 -12.04
C GLN A 93 0.58 -2.94 -12.88
N LEU A 94 0.25 -4.19 -12.54
CA LEU A 94 -0.73 -4.99 -13.27
C LEU A 94 -2.14 -4.40 -13.18
N TYR A 95 -2.54 -3.85 -12.03
CA TYR A 95 -3.81 -3.15 -11.86
C TYR A 95 -3.90 -1.88 -12.71
N SER A 96 -2.76 -1.22 -12.99
CA SER A 96 -2.75 -0.05 -13.88
C SER A 96 -2.80 -0.42 -15.36
N MET A 97 -2.33 -1.61 -15.72
CA MET A 97 -2.29 -2.12 -17.11
C MET A 97 -3.62 -2.76 -17.51
N ASN A 98 -4.23 -3.50 -16.60
CA ASN A 98 -5.55 -4.08 -16.81
C ASN A 98 -6.60 -3.00 -16.52
N HIS A 99 -7.48 -2.71 -17.49
CA HIS A 99 -8.59 -1.79 -17.27
C HIS A 99 -9.31 -2.12 -15.95
N LYS A 100 -9.56 -1.11 -15.11
CA LYS A 100 -10.10 -1.28 -13.75
C LYS A 100 -11.51 -1.90 -13.78
N GLN A 101 -11.58 -3.23 -13.76
CA GLN A 101 -12.85 -3.96 -13.68
C GLN A 101 -13.40 -3.98 -12.25
N SER A 102 -12.52 -3.79 -11.24
CA SER A 102 -12.86 -3.77 -9.81
C SER A 102 -12.03 -2.73 -9.04
N GLY A 103 -12.36 -2.53 -7.76
CA GLY A 103 -11.52 -1.74 -6.85
C GLY A 103 -10.15 -2.38 -6.64
N LEU A 104 -9.15 -1.59 -6.22
CA LEU A 104 -7.80 -2.09 -5.97
C LEU A 104 -7.78 -3.15 -4.87
N PHE A 105 -8.56 -2.95 -3.81
CA PHE A 105 -8.67 -3.92 -2.71
C PHE A 105 -9.22 -5.26 -3.19
N ASP A 106 -10.31 -5.25 -3.96
CA ASP A 106 -10.88 -6.46 -4.55
C ASP A 106 -9.88 -7.15 -5.48
N TYR A 107 -9.15 -6.38 -6.28
CA TYR A 107 -8.12 -6.92 -7.16
C TYR A 107 -7.02 -7.65 -6.38
N ILE A 108 -6.52 -7.06 -5.29
CA ILE A 108 -5.50 -7.68 -4.42
C ILE A 108 -6.03 -8.98 -3.81
N LEU A 109 -7.27 -8.99 -3.35
CA LEU A 109 -7.89 -10.17 -2.72
C LEU A 109 -8.16 -11.30 -3.70
N ASN A 110 -8.46 -10.98 -4.97
CA ASN A 110 -8.80 -11.98 -6.00
C ASN A 110 -7.59 -12.53 -6.75
N VAL A 111 -6.40 -11.93 -6.59
CA VAL A 111 -5.17 -12.37 -7.26
C VAL A 111 -4.20 -12.90 -6.20
N PRO A 112 -3.98 -14.23 -6.10
CA PRO A 112 -3.04 -14.81 -5.15
C PRO A 112 -1.60 -14.29 -5.32
N VAL A 113 -0.91 -14.04 -4.20
CA VAL A 113 0.49 -13.57 -4.20
C VAL A 113 1.42 -14.59 -4.90
N SER A 114 1.15 -15.88 -4.76
CA SER A 114 1.88 -16.95 -5.45
C SER A 114 1.78 -16.81 -6.97
N SER A 115 0.56 -16.71 -7.50
CA SER A 115 0.30 -16.54 -8.93
C SER A 115 0.90 -15.23 -9.46
N LEU A 116 0.85 -14.15 -8.67
CA LEU A 116 1.47 -12.87 -9.00
C LEU A 116 2.98 -13.00 -9.20
N ARG A 117 3.66 -13.70 -8.27
CA ARG A 117 5.11 -13.93 -8.30
C ARG A 117 5.52 -14.80 -9.48
N GLU A 118 4.70 -15.79 -9.85
CA GLU A 118 4.95 -16.65 -11.02
C GLU A 118 4.83 -15.86 -12.32
N ALA A 119 3.76 -15.08 -12.49
CA ALA A 119 3.58 -14.24 -13.67
C ALA A 119 4.74 -13.27 -13.87
N TYR A 120 5.18 -12.60 -12.80
CA TYR A 120 6.29 -11.64 -12.89
C TYR A 120 7.65 -12.28 -13.21
N LYS A 121 7.90 -13.52 -12.75
CA LYS A 121 9.12 -14.26 -13.11
C LYS A 121 9.17 -14.56 -14.60
N ASN A 122 8.03 -14.89 -15.20
CA ASN A 122 7.95 -15.25 -16.62
C ASN A 122 8.09 -14.04 -17.56
N ASP A 123 7.66 -12.84 -17.11
CA ASP A 123 7.81 -11.59 -17.87
C ASP A 123 9.21 -10.94 -17.75
N SER A 124 10.02 -11.40 -16.79
CA SER A 124 11.36 -10.84 -16.52
C SER A 124 12.51 -11.68 -17.11
N ALA A 125 12.18 -12.74 -17.86
CA ALA A 125 13.10 -13.64 -18.56
C ALA A 125 13.12 -13.31 -20.06
#